data_AF-A0A832NK68-F1
#
_entry.id   AF-A0A832NK68-F1
#
_cell.length_a   1.000
_cell.length_b   1.000
_cell.length_c   1.000
_cell.angle_alpha   90.00
_cell.angle_beta   90.00
_cell.angle_gamma   90.00
#
_symmetry.space_group_name_H-M   'P 1'
#
loop_
_entity.id
_entity.type
_entity.pdbx_description
1 polymer ?
#
loop_
_entity_poly.entity_id
_entity_poly.type
_entity_poly.pdbx_seq_one_letter_code
_entity_poly.pdbx_strand_id
1 'polypeptide(L)'
;MWVDKEISNKNLKEKISERVMGKIDVQLGKSGITETFIREVESRLKKQGVVKIRVLKSFRRMFNVDIERVAVEIAEKTSSRVYEVRGFTFILIKEN
;
A
#
# COMPACT_ATOMS: atom_id res chain seq x y z
N MET A 1 14.93 -2.98 -5.54
CA MET A 1 14.49 -1.56 -5.58
C MET A 1 13.14 -1.54 -6.27
N TRP A 2 12.06 -1.45 -5.50
CA TRP A 2 10.70 -1.27 -6.04
C TRP A 2 10.59 0.17 -6.50
N VAL A 3 10.81 0.40 -7.80
CA VAL A 3 10.38 1.63 -8.44
C VAL A 3 9.99 1.24 -9.86
N ASP A 4 8.71 0.97 -10.06
CA ASP A 4 8.13 1.12 -11.39
C ASP A 4 8.18 2.61 -11.73
N LYS A 5 9.30 3.03 -12.32
CA LYS A 5 9.52 4.41 -12.80
C LYS A 5 8.65 4.72 -14.02
N GLU A 6 8.08 3.71 -14.66
CA GLU A 6 7.24 3.85 -15.85
C GLU A 6 5.77 3.92 -15.48
N ILE A 7 5.36 5.08 -14.95
CA ILE A 7 3.96 5.46 -14.87
C ILE A 7 3.70 6.45 -15.99
N SER A 8 3.14 5.96 -17.09
CA SER A 8 2.83 6.75 -18.29
C SER A 8 1.62 7.68 -18.08
N ASN A 9 0.75 7.36 -17.14
CA ASN A 9 -0.45 8.15 -16.84
C ASN A 9 -0.13 9.37 -15.93
N LYS A 10 -0.20 10.57 -16.51
CA LYS A 10 0.09 11.85 -15.82
C LYS A 10 -0.77 12.07 -14.56
N ASN A 11 -2.05 11.70 -14.61
CA ASN A 11 -2.98 11.86 -13.47
C ASN A 11 -2.62 10.90 -12.32
N LEU A 12 -2.22 9.66 -12.64
CA LEU A 12 -1.79 8.71 -11.62
C LEU A 12 -0.48 9.16 -10.95
N LYS A 13 0.45 9.72 -11.73
CA LYS A 13 1.72 10.25 -11.22
C LYS A 13 1.52 11.39 -10.22
N GLU A 14 0.59 12.30 -10.50
CA GLU A 14 0.24 13.40 -9.58
C GLU A 14 -0.34 12.86 -8.27
N LYS A 15 -1.33 11.96 -8.35
CA LYS A 15 -1.91 11.30 -7.16
C LYS A 15 -0.87 10.56 -6.33
N ILE A 16 0.09 9.91 -6.96
CA ILE A 16 1.19 9.22 -6.26
C ILE A 16 2.05 10.24 -5.52
N SER A 17 2.46 11.33 -6.17
CA SER A 17 3.25 12.39 -5.55
C SER A 17 2.53 13.00 -4.34
N GLU A 18 1.25 13.33 -4.50
CA GLU A 18 0.39 13.78 -3.39
C GLU A 18 0.39 12.76 -2.25
N ARG A 19 0.35 11.47 -2.57
CA ARG A 19 0.28 10.41 -1.57
C ARG A 19 1.58 10.14 -0.83
N VAL A 20 2.69 10.19 -1.53
CA VAL A 20 4.03 10.09 -0.96
C VAL A 20 4.20 11.15 0.14
N MET A 21 3.80 12.40 -0.13
CA MET A 21 3.88 13.51 0.83
C MET A 21 2.69 13.58 1.80
N GLY A 22 1.58 12.95 1.44
CA GLY A 22 0.31 13.07 2.13
C GLY A 22 0.09 12.12 3.32
N LYS A 23 -1.14 12.19 3.84
CA LYS A 23 -1.62 11.37 4.95
C LYS A 23 -1.76 9.89 4.56
N ILE A 24 -1.72 9.05 5.58
CA ILE A 24 -1.95 7.61 5.47
C ILE A 24 -3.42 7.32 5.31
N ASP A 25 -3.74 6.33 4.49
CA ASP A 25 -5.11 5.84 4.30
C ASP A 25 -5.56 4.84 5.32
N VAL A 26 -4.71 3.83 5.48
CA VAL A 26 -5.05 2.58 6.14
C VAL A 26 -3.89 2.22 7.04
N GLN A 27 -4.22 1.72 8.22
CA GLN A 27 -3.24 1.25 9.19
C GLN A 27 -3.42 -0.25 9.43
N LEU A 28 -2.35 -1.01 9.22
CA LEU A 28 -2.32 -2.44 9.49
C LEU A 28 -1.93 -2.69 10.95
N GLY A 29 -2.92 -3.07 11.76
CA GLY A 29 -2.78 -3.33 13.20
C GLY A 29 -2.65 -4.81 13.54
N LYS A 30 -2.66 -5.12 14.84
CA LYS A 30 -2.51 -6.49 15.38
C LYS A 30 -3.53 -7.52 14.87
N SER A 31 -4.69 -7.07 14.37
CA SER A 31 -5.68 -7.96 13.75
C SER A 31 -5.18 -8.60 12.45
N GLY A 32 -4.13 -8.03 11.85
CA GLY A 32 -3.45 -8.58 10.68
C GLY A 32 -4.17 -8.37 9.36
N ILE A 33 -3.72 -9.10 8.34
CA ILE A 33 -4.20 -9.02 6.96
C ILE A 33 -5.48 -9.86 6.85
N THR A 34 -6.59 -9.28 7.28
CA THR A 34 -7.92 -9.91 7.22
C THR A 34 -8.60 -9.65 5.89
N GLU A 35 -9.61 -10.45 5.56
CA GLU A 35 -10.46 -10.22 4.37
C GLU A 35 -11.08 -8.82 4.38
N THR A 36 -11.55 -8.35 5.54
CA THR A 36 -12.09 -6.99 5.70
C THR A 36 -11.04 -5.92 5.38
N PHE A 37 -9.81 -6.12 5.83
CA PHE A 37 -8.70 -5.21 5.54
C PHE A 37 -8.39 -5.19 4.04
N ILE A 38 -8.31 -6.36 3.39
CA ILE A 38 -8.08 -6.47 1.95
C ILE A 38 -9.17 -5.74 1.15
N ARG A 39 -10.45 -5.94 1.51
CA ARG A 39 -11.58 -5.26 0.85
C ARG A 39 -11.53 -3.74 1.02
N GLU A 40 -11.10 -3.24 2.19
CA GLU A 40 -10.92 -1.80 2.39
C GLU A 40 -9.85 -1.24 1.46
N VAL A 41 -8.69 -1.90 1.38
CA VAL A 41 -7.58 -1.49 0.51
C VAL A 41 -8.01 -1.54 -0.95
N GLU A 42 -8.68 -2.61 -1.39
CA GLU A 42 -9.16 -2.75 -2.77
C GLU A 42 -10.19 -1.66 -3.14
N SER A 43 -11.13 -1.35 -2.24
CA SER A 43 -12.13 -0.29 -2.44
C SER A 43 -11.47 1.08 -2.62
N ARG A 44 -10.44 1.37 -1.83
CA ARG A 44 -9.66 2.63 -1.96
C ARG A 44 -8.85 2.65 -3.24
N LEU A 45 -8.18 1.55 -3.60
CA LEU A 45 -7.45 1.42 -4.86
C LEU A 45 -8.37 1.66 -6.07
N LYS A 46 -9.57 1.08 -6.09
CA LYS A 46 -10.55 1.30 -7.17
C LYS A 46 -10.98 2.76 -7.31
N LYS A 47 -11.13 3.47 -6.19
CA LYS A 47 -11.58 4.88 -6.16
C LYS A 47 -10.46 5.87 -6.47
N GLN A 48 -9.26 5.61 -5.96
CA GLN A 48 -8.17 6.59 -5.94
C GLN A 48 -7.03 6.22 -6.88
N GLY A 49 -6.83 4.94 -7.19
CA GLY A 49 -5.69 4.42 -7.96
C GLY A 49 -4.39 4.29 -7.15
N VAL A 50 -4.33 4.91 -5.96
CA VAL A 50 -3.16 4.88 -5.08
C VAL A 50 -3.59 4.84 -3.61
N VAL A 51 -2.92 4.00 -2.80
CA VAL A 51 -3.20 3.87 -1.37
C VAL A 51 -1.88 3.80 -0.60
N LYS A 52 -1.74 4.61 0.46
CA LYS A 52 -0.59 4.57 1.37
C LYS A 52 -0.98 3.92 2.70
N ILE A 53 -0.26 2.86 3.03
CA ILE A 53 -0.57 1.99 4.15
C ILE A 53 0.56 2.11 5.18
N ARG A 54 0.20 2.27 6.46
CA ARG A 54 1.16 2.20 7.58
C ARG A 54 1.03 0.87 8.30
N VAL A 55 2.13 0.16 8.42
CA VAL A 55 2.22 -1.01 9.28
C VAL A 55 2.46 -0.55 10.72
N LEU A 56 1.57 -0.89 11.64
CA LEU A 56 1.70 -0.48 13.04
C LEU A 56 2.72 -1.35 13.78
N LYS A 57 3.30 -0.79 14.85
CA LYS A 57 4.27 -1.48 15.70
C LYS A 57 3.69 -2.75 16.33
N SER A 58 2.40 -2.75 16.63
CA SER A 58 1.68 -3.90 17.19
C SER A 58 1.66 -5.09 16.23
N PHE A 59 1.41 -4.86 14.94
CA PHE A 59 1.49 -5.90 13.92
C PHE A 59 2.91 -6.44 13.79
N ARG A 60 3.91 -5.56 13.62
CA ARG A 60 5.31 -5.98 13.47
C ARG A 60 5.81 -6.84 14.61
N ARG A 61 5.46 -6.48 15.86
CA ARG A 61 5.84 -7.24 17.05
C ARG A 61 5.17 -8.61 17.14
N MET A 62 3.91 -8.70 16.71
CA MET A 62 3.14 -9.95 16.81
C MET A 62 3.53 -10.96 15.75
N PHE A 63 3.78 -10.50 14.52
CA PHE A 63 4.03 -11.39 13.38
C PHE A 63 5.52 -11.51 12.99
N ASN A 64 6.40 -10.66 13.55
CA ASN A 64 7.84 -10.64 13.26
C ASN A 64 8.16 -10.63 11.75
N VAL A 65 7.49 -9.74 11.02
CA VAL A 65 7.52 -9.69 9.55
C VAL A 65 8.29 -8.50 8.98
N ASP A 66 8.82 -8.72 7.78
CA ASP A 66 9.39 -7.69 6.91
C ASP A 66 8.27 -6.89 6.22
N ILE A 67 8.40 -5.56 6.20
CA ILE A 67 7.44 -4.64 5.58
C ILE A 67 7.37 -4.87 4.07
N GLU A 68 8.48 -5.23 3.42
CA GLU A 68 8.48 -5.51 1.99
C GLU A 68 7.61 -6.73 1.67
N ARG A 69 7.73 -7.80 2.48
CA ARG A 69 6.90 -9.00 2.31
C ARG A 69 5.42 -8.72 2.53
N VAL A 70 5.09 -7.90 3.54
CA VAL A 70 3.71 -7.45 3.81
C VAL A 70 3.15 -6.65 2.64
N ALA A 71 3.96 -5.76 2.05
CA ALA A 71 3.55 -4.97 0.90
C ALA A 71 3.25 -5.86 -0.32
N VAL A 72 4.12 -6.83 -0.60
CA VAL A 72 3.94 -7.81 -1.69
C VAL A 72 2.69 -8.66 -1.48
N GLU A 73 2.50 -9.20 -0.28
CA GLU A 73 1.32 -10.02 0.03
C GLU A 73 0.01 -9.26 -0.19
N ILE A 74 -0.06 -8.01 0.26
CA ILE A 74 -1.27 -7.19 0.08
C ILE A 74 -1.43 -6.78 -1.39
N ALA A 75 -0.34 -6.51 -2.10
CA ALA A 75 -0.36 -6.20 -3.53
C ALA A 75 -0.94 -7.38 -4.34
N GLU A 76 -0.47 -8.60 -4.08
CA GLU A 76 -0.98 -9.83 -4.71
C GLU A 76 -2.48 -10.03 -4.43
N LYS A 77 -2.89 -9.94 -3.15
CA LYS A 77 -4.29 -10.09 -2.73
C LYS A 77 -5.24 -9.03 -3.31
N THR A 78 -4.73 -7.87 -3.71
CA THR A 78 -5.53 -6.77 -4.28
C THR A 78 -5.35 -6.61 -5.79
N SER A 79 -4.55 -7.48 -6.41
CA SER A 79 -4.11 -7.38 -7.81
C SER A 79 -3.63 -5.95 -8.13
N SER A 80 -2.69 -5.47 -7.31
CA SER A 80 -2.08 -4.15 -7.42
C SER A 80 -0.55 -4.26 -7.41
N ARG A 81 0.16 -3.14 -7.55
CA ARG A 81 1.62 -3.08 -7.59
C ARG A 81 2.16 -2.30 -6.39
N VAL A 82 3.28 -2.73 -5.84
CA VAL A 82 4.02 -1.96 -4.82
C VAL A 82 4.79 -0.85 -5.54
N TYR A 83 4.42 0.39 -5.27
CA TYR A 83 5.13 1.56 -5.82
C TYR A 83 6.40 1.87 -5.03
N GLU A 84 6.29 1.97 -3.70
CA GLU A 84 7.43 2.20 -2.82
C GLU A 84 7.20 1.58 -1.44
N VAL A 85 8.32 1.27 -0.76
CA VAL A 85 8.36 0.97 0.67
C VAL A 85 9.28 1.99 1.33
N ARG A 86 8.80 2.69 2.36
CA ARG A 86 9.56 3.70 3.10
C ARG A 86 9.30 3.55 4.60
N GLY A 87 10.30 3.04 5.33
CA GLY A 87 10.20 2.79 6.77
C GLY A 87 9.08 1.81 7.10
N PHE A 88 8.07 2.25 7.85
CA PHE A 88 6.91 1.43 8.22
C PHE A 88 5.67 1.71 7.37
N THR A 89 5.85 2.36 6.22
CA THR A 89 4.79 2.63 5.26
C THR A 89 5.15 2.10 3.89
N PHE A 90 4.14 1.76 3.11
CA PHE A 90 4.30 1.42 1.70
C PHE A 90 3.11 1.97 0.91
N ILE A 91 3.31 2.11 -0.39
CA ILE A 91 2.31 2.61 -1.32
C ILE A 91 1.98 1.54 -2.34
N LEU A 92 0.69 1.29 -2.52
CA LEU A 92 0.16 0.44 -3.58
C LEU A 92 -0.47 1.32 -4.66
N ILE A 93 -0.29 0.91 -5.90
CA ILE A 93 -0.89 1.54 -7.07
C ILE A 93 -1.64 0.51 -7.90
N LYS A 94 -2.74 0.92 -8.50
CA LYS A 94 -3.48 0.11 -9.46
C LYS A 94 -3.78 0.97 -10.68
N GLU A 95 -3.29 0.51 -11.83
CA GLU A 95 -3.69 1.06 -13.11
C GLU A 95 -5.14 0.61 -13.35
N ASN A 96 -6.01 1.61 -13.50
CA ASN A 96 -7.40 1.43 -13.94
C ASN A 96 -7.49 1.77 -15.42
#